data_AF-A0A4D7H7I4-F1
#
_entry.id   AF-A0A4D7H7I4-F1
#
_cell.length_a   1.000
_cell.length_b   1.000
_cell.length_c   1.000
_cell.angle_alpha   90.00
_cell.angle_beta   90.00
_cell.angle_gamma   90.00
#
_symmetry.space_group_name_H-M   'P 1'
#
loop_
_entity.id
_entity.type
_entity.pdbx_description
1 polymer ?
#
loop_
_entity_poly.entity_id
_entity_poly.type
_entity_poly.pdbx_seq_one_letter_code
_entity_poly.pdbx_strand_id
1 'polypeptide(L)'
;MTDAYRTVAGRASAQFEVRGSEFIGYVSPADGVDAAEAFVAEIEEKHPDATHNVPAYRVPAGPASASNPGDVMLREYQSDDGEPTGSSGKPALNVLVQQDIRNVVAVVTRYYGGTNLGVGGLARSYSRAVKEAVEAAGVVEELPHETFSAEVEYDDSGTVRGILESAGVEFDAEYEESVRFEVRVPVDDADALRERLRNATSGRVELGG
;
A
#
# COMPACT_ATOMS: atom_id res chain seq x y z
N MET A 1 -20.03 8.59 -2.41
CA MET A 1 -19.07 9.38 -1.64
C MET A 1 -18.34 8.43 -0.74
N THR A 2 -17.17 8.03 -1.20
CA THR A 2 -16.28 7.19 -0.41
C THR A 2 -15.46 8.09 0.51
N ASP A 3 -15.36 7.73 1.77
CA ASP A 3 -14.58 8.51 2.73
C ASP A 3 -13.08 8.43 2.42
N ALA A 4 -12.42 9.59 2.53
CA ALA A 4 -10.96 9.67 2.46
C ALA A 4 -10.32 8.87 3.59
N TYR A 5 -9.08 8.44 3.39
CA TYR A 5 -8.32 7.66 4.36
C TYR A 5 -6.91 8.12 4.51
N ARG A 6 -6.31 7.76 5.64
CA ARG A 6 -4.94 8.16 5.95
C ARG A 6 -3.96 7.10 5.46
N THR A 7 -2.93 7.53 4.73
CA THR A 7 -1.77 6.70 4.35
C THR A 7 -0.48 7.50 4.49
N VAL A 8 0.67 6.85 4.32
CA VAL A 8 1.96 7.53 4.27
C VAL A 8 2.16 8.18 2.89
N ALA A 9 2.77 9.37 2.84
CA ALA A 9 2.93 10.13 1.59
C ALA A 9 3.88 9.47 0.58
N GLY A 10 4.73 8.56 1.05
CA GLY A 10 5.72 7.88 0.26
C GLY A 10 6.58 6.97 1.13
N ARG A 11 7.60 6.37 0.51
CA ARG A 11 8.56 5.52 1.23
C ARG A 11 9.45 6.37 2.13
N ALA A 12 9.65 5.92 3.37
CA ALA A 12 10.62 6.54 4.28
C ALA A 12 11.20 5.52 5.28
N SER A 13 12.22 5.98 5.99
CA SER A 13 12.81 5.21 7.10
C SER A 13 13.33 6.10 8.21
N ALA A 14 13.39 5.55 9.41
CA ALA A 14 14.03 6.16 10.57
C ALA A 14 14.80 5.11 11.36
N GLN A 15 15.91 5.50 12.00
CA GLN A 15 16.74 4.58 12.77
C GLN A 15 17.14 5.15 14.13
N PHE A 16 17.32 4.26 15.10
CA PHE A 16 17.83 4.59 16.42
C PHE A 16 18.49 3.38 17.09
N GLU A 17 19.26 3.65 18.13
CA GLU A 17 19.89 2.62 18.96
C GLU A 17 19.33 2.63 20.39
N VAL A 18 19.11 1.45 20.98
CA VAL A 18 18.80 1.27 22.40
C VAL A 18 19.59 0.10 22.96
N ARG A 19 20.45 0.37 23.95
CA ARG A 19 21.28 -0.64 24.63
C ARG A 19 22.10 -1.49 23.66
N GLY A 20 22.74 -0.83 22.68
CA GLY A 20 23.55 -1.46 21.65
C GLY A 20 22.75 -2.12 20.51
N SER A 21 21.42 -2.29 20.66
CA SER A 21 20.58 -2.81 19.58
C SER A 21 20.17 -1.66 18.66
N GLU A 22 20.43 -1.81 17.36
CA GLU A 22 19.95 -0.90 16.33
C GLU A 22 18.58 -1.34 15.81
N PHE A 23 17.70 -0.37 15.61
CA PHE A 23 16.39 -0.53 14.99
C PHE A 23 16.29 0.42 13.81
N ILE A 24 15.84 -0.10 12.66
CA ILE A 24 15.56 0.68 11.46
C ILE A 24 14.11 0.39 11.07
N GLY A 25 13.24 1.39 11.22
CA GLY A 25 11.86 1.32 10.75
C GLY A 25 11.78 1.77 9.30
N TYR A 26 11.16 0.96 8.46
CA TYR A 26 10.81 1.24 7.08
C TYR A 26 9.31 1.30 6.92
N VAL A 27 8.81 2.24 6.13
CA VAL A 27 7.41 2.30 5.70
C VAL A 27 7.31 2.61 4.22
N SER A 28 6.26 2.11 3.59
CA SER A 28 5.91 2.41 2.20
C SER A 28 4.39 2.36 2.01
N PRO A 29 3.82 3.17 1.10
CA PRO A 29 2.49 2.90 0.56
C PRO A 29 2.46 1.48 -0.03
N ALA A 30 1.34 0.78 0.15
CA ALA A 30 1.08 -0.53 -0.43
C ALA A 30 -0.42 -0.70 -0.69
N ASP A 31 -0.79 -0.86 -1.96
CA ASP A 31 -2.18 -0.95 -2.42
C ASP A 31 -2.73 -2.39 -2.46
N GLY A 32 -2.13 -3.29 -1.67
CA GLY A 32 -2.57 -4.67 -1.56
C GLY A 32 -1.53 -5.57 -0.90
N VAL A 33 -1.89 -6.84 -0.77
CA VAL A 33 -1.03 -7.86 -0.15
C VAL A 33 0.25 -8.06 -0.96
N ASP A 34 0.14 -8.20 -2.28
CA ASP A 34 1.31 -8.46 -3.12
C ASP A 34 2.33 -7.32 -3.07
N ALA A 35 1.88 -6.07 -3.08
CA ALA A 35 2.74 -4.89 -2.92
C ALA A 35 3.40 -4.84 -1.53
N ALA A 36 2.66 -5.21 -0.47
CA ALA A 36 3.21 -5.26 0.88
C ALA A 36 4.27 -6.36 1.02
N GLU A 37 3.99 -7.58 0.55
CA GLU A 37 4.92 -8.72 0.61
C GLU A 37 6.16 -8.48 -0.26
N ALA A 38 6.01 -7.83 -1.42
CA ALA A 38 7.15 -7.42 -2.25
C ALA A 38 8.08 -6.45 -1.52
N PHE A 39 7.52 -5.47 -0.80
CA PHE A 39 8.31 -4.57 0.03
C PHE A 39 8.98 -5.27 1.21
N VAL A 40 8.30 -6.23 1.85
CA VAL A 40 8.90 -7.06 2.91
C VAL A 40 10.12 -7.79 2.37
N ALA A 41 9.99 -8.48 1.24
CA ALA A 41 11.09 -9.19 0.59
C ALA A 41 12.25 -8.25 0.20
N GLU A 42 11.95 -7.04 -0.28
CA GLU A 42 12.96 -6.02 -0.59
C GLU A 42 13.79 -5.63 0.64
N ILE A 43 13.14 -5.43 1.80
CA ILE A 43 13.84 -5.09 3.04
C ILE A 43 14.64 -6.27 3.59
N GLU A 44 14.11 -7.49 3.48
CA GLU A 44 14.84 -8.71 3.85
C GLU A 44 16.11 -8.89 2.99
N GLU A 45 16.02 -8.68 1.67
CA GLU A 45 17.18 -8.74 0.77
C GLU A 45 18.20 -7.62 1.06
N LYS A 46 17.72 -6.44 1.44
CA LYS A 46 18.57 -5.32 1.84
C LYS A 46 19.32 -5.58 3.15
N HIS A 47 18.75 -6.39 4.05
CA HIS A 47 19.27 -6.66 5.38
C HIS A 47 19.39 -8.16 5.68
N PRO A 48 20.23 -8.90 4.92
CA PRO A 48 20.35 -10.36 5.06
C PRO A 48 21.01 -10.78 6.37
N ASP A 49 21.84 -9.90 6.96
CA ASP A 49 22.54 -10.12 8.22
C ASP A 49 21.77 -9.56 9.44
N ALA A 50 20.54 -9.09 9.26
CA ALA A 50 19.73 -8.63 10.38
C ALA A 50 19.42 -9.78 11.34
N THR A 51 19.26 -9.45 12.62
CA THR A 51 18.78 -10.43 13.59
C THR A 51 17.32 -10.77 13.32
N HIS A 52 16.51 -9.75 13.02
CA HIS A 52 15.09 -9.87 12.68
C HIS A 52 14.69 -8.77 11.70
N ASN A 53 13.82 -9.09 10.74
CA ASN A 53 13.08 -8.17 9.89
C ASN A 53 11.59 -8.38 10.17
N VAL A 54 11.04 -7.57 11.07
CA VAL A 54 9.68 -7.75 11.59
C VAL A 54 8.67 -7.01 10.70
N PRO A 55 7.79 -7.71 9.95
CA PRO A 55 6.80 -7.07 9.09
C PRO A 55 5.50 -6.76 9.84
N ALA A 56 4.85 -5.67 9.44
CA ALA A 56 3.48 -5.35 9.78
C ALA A 56 2.81 -4.54 8.66
N TYR A 57 1.61 -4.89 8.24
CA TYR A 57 0.90 -4.12 7.21
C TYR A 57 -0.60 -4.09 7.42
N ARG A 58 -1.23 -3.05 6.86
CA ARG A 58 -2.66 -2.82 6.85
C ARG A 58 -3.06 -2.35 5.46
N VAL A 59 -3.49 -3.29 4.62
CA VAL A 59 -3.71 -3.10 3.17
C VAL A 59 -5.05 -3.68 2.73
N PRO A 60 -5.59 -3.28 1.57
CA PRO A 60 -6.75 -3.94 0.96
C PRO A 60 -6.58 -5.47 0.87
N ALA A 61 -7.58 -6.23 1.31
CA ALA A 61 -7.59 -7.70 1.26
C ALA A 61 -7.99 -8.26 -0.12
N GLY A 62 -8.46 -7.41 -1.02
CA GLY A 62 -8.94 -7.74 -2.36
C GLY A 62 -9.49 -6.50 -3.06
N PRO A 63 -9.98 -6.62 -4.31
CA PRO A 63 -10.58 -5.50 -5.02
C PRO A 63 -11.79 -4.96 -4.26
N ALA A 64 -12.08 -3.67 -4.46
CA ALA A 64 -13.29 -3.07 -3.94
C ALA A 64 -14.51 -3.87 -4.43
N SER A 65 -15.43 -4.21 -3.51
CA SER A 65 -16.62 -4.97 -3.89
C SER A 65 -17.49 -4.13 -4.80
N ALA A 66 -17.95 -4.66 -5.94
CA ALA A 66 -18.90 -3.97 -6.83
C ALA A 66 -20.20 -3.55 -6.10
N SER A 67 -20.55 -4.23 -5.00
CA SER A 67 -21.73 -3.91 -4.18
C SER A 67 -21.47 -2.81 -3.14
N ASN A 68 -20.21 -2.53 -2.80
CA ASN A 68 -19.78 -1.50 -1.85
C ASN A 68 -18.35 -1.07 -2.21
N PRO A 69 -18.17 -0.27 -3.28
CA PRO A 69 -16.84 0.09 -3.75
C PRO A 69 -16.08 1.01 -2.77
N GLY A 70 -16.76 1.53 -1.73
CA GLY A 70 -16.17 2.31 -0.66
C GLY A 70 -15.80 1.56 0.63
N ASP A 71 -16.21 0.29 0.78
CA ASP A 71 -15.99 -0.51 1.99
C ASP A 71 -14.99 -1.63 1.71
N VAL A 72 -13.72 -1.25 1.61
CA VAL A 72 -12.62 -2.18 1.33
C VAL A 72 -12.22 -2.89 2.63
N MET A 73 -12.44 -4.20 2.67
CA MET A 73 -11.93 -5.03 3.77
C MET A 73 -10.41 -4.91 3.86
N LEU A 74 -9.91 -4.48 5.01
CA LEU A 74 -8.48 -4.39 5.27
C LEU A 74 -7.95 -5.72 5.80
N ARG A 75 -6.86 -6.19 5.23
CA ARG A 75 -6.01 -7.22 5.81
C ARG A 75 -4.97 -6.56 6.70
N GLU A 76 -5.03 -6.91 7.97
CA GLU A 76 -4.01 -6.61 8.95
C GLU A 76 -3.13 -7.84 9.16
N TYR A 77 -1.83 -7.67 8.99
CA TYR A 77 -0.85 -8.73 9.15
C TYR A 77 0.32 -8.26 10.01
N GLN A 78 0.86 -9.18 10.80
CA GLN A 78 2.08 -8.99 11.55
C GLN A 78 2.74 -10.34 11.84
N SER A 79 4.07 -10.35 11.91
CA SER A 79 4.87 -11.48 12.38
C SER A 79 5.87 -10.96 13.39
N ASP A 80 6.20 -11.75 14.42
CA ASP A 80 7.28 -11.40 15.33
C ASP A 80 8.67 -11.75 14.76
N ASP A 81 8.74 -12.45 13.62
CA ASP A 81 9.98 -12.87 12.94
C ASP A 81 11.05 -13.50 13.86
N GLY A 82 10.64 -14.39 14.76
CA GLY A 82 11.55 -15.05 15.69
C GLY A 82 11.92 -14.24 16.94
N GLU A 83 11.46 -12.99 17.07
CA GLU A 83 11.41 -12.31 18.36
C GLU A 83 10.46 -13.02 19.34
N PRO A 84 10.58 -12.77 20.66
CA PRO A 84 9.61 -13.25 21.62
C PRO A 84 8.16 -12.89 21.24
N THR A 85 7.25 -13.84 21.37
CA THR A 85 5.85 -13.67 20.92
C THR A 85 5.18 -12.42 21.50
N GLY A 86 4.56 -11.64 20.62
CA GLY A 86 3.84 -10.41 20.94
C GLY A 86 4.73 -9.22 21.30
N SER A 87 6.05 -9.32 21.10
CA SER A 87 7.00 -8.28 21.48
C SER A 87 7.42 -7.37 20.34
N SER A 88 7.10 -7.69 19.09
CA SER A 88 7.56 -6.91 17.93
C SER A 88 6.46 -6.63 16.90
N GLY A 89 5.93 -7.64 16.23
CA GLY A 89 4.98 -7.47 15.12
C GLY A 89 3.69 -6.76 15.56
N LYS A 90 3.13 -7.15 16.71
CA LYS A 90 1.86 -6.61 17.20
C LYS A 90 2.05 -5.17 17.67
N PRO A 91 3.10 -4.83 18.44
CA PRO A 91 3.47 -3.45 18.71
C PRO A 91 3.68 -2.59 17.46
N ALA A 92 4.27 -3.14 16.38
CA ALA A 92 4.45 -2.44 15.12
C ALA A 92 3.10 -2.15 14.43
N LEU A 93 2.27 -3.18 14.24
CA LEU A 93 0.93 -3.07 13.63
C LEU A 93 0.02 -2.11 14.41
N ASN A 94 0.06 -2.16 15.74
CA ASN A 94 -0.76 -1.30 16.59
C ASN A 94 -0.52 0.20 16.34
N VAL A 95 0.66 0.60 15.88
CA VAL A 95 0.93 2.01 15.52
C VAL A 95 0.08 2.41 14.33
N LEU A 96 0.02 1.58 13.30
CA LEU A 96 -0.77 1.82 12.08
C LEU A 96 -2.26 1.86 12.42
N VAL A 97 -2.73 0.89 13.22
CA VAL A 97 -4.14 0.81 13.65
C VAL A 97 -4.56 2.01 14.49
N GLN A 98 -3.76 2.41 15.49
CA GLN A 98 -4.11 3.53 16.39
C GLN A 98 -4.10 4.88 15.69
N GLN A 99 -3.30 5.04 14.64
CA GLN A 99 -3.27 6.24 13.81
C GLN A 99 -4.27 6.18 12.64
N ASP A 100 -5.01 5.07 12.51
CA ASP A 100 -5.89 4.75 11.40
C ASP A 100 -5.22 4.91 10.02
N ILE A 101 -3.97 4.48 9.92
CA ILE A 101 -3.22 4.46 8.67
C ILE A 101 -3.49 3.13 7.96
N ARG A 102 -3.88 3.19 6.69
CA ARG A 102 -4.12 2.02 5.82
C ARG A 102 -3.39 2.19 4.48
N ASN A 103 -3.43 1.17 3.63
CA ASN A 103 -2.64 1.07 2.39
C ASN A 103 -1.15 1.27 2.66
N VAL A 104 -0.65 0.60 3.70
CA VAL A 104 0.71 0.80 4.20
C VAL A 104 1.32 -0.53 4.63
N VAL A 105 2.60 -0.66 4.35
CA VAL A 105 3.47 -1.71 4.88
C VAL A 105 4.59 -1.08 5.70
N ALA A 106 4.93 -1.73 6.81
CA ALA A 106 6.05 -1.40 7.66
C ALA A 106 6.93 -2.63 7.87
N VAL A 107 8.24 -2.43 7.88
CA VAL A 107 9.22 -3.45 8.26
C VAL A 107 10.19 -2.83 9.25
N VAL A 108 10.40 -3.48 10.38
CA VAL A 108 11.41 -3.04 11.35
C VAL A 108 12.56 -4.04 11.34
N THR A 109 13.70 -3.59 10.80
CA THR A 109 14.96 -4.32 10.85
C THR A 109 15.61 -4.09 12.20
N ARG A 110 16.08 -5.17 12.83
CA ARG A 110 16.80 -5.11 14.10
C ARG A 110 18.15 -5.80 14.00
N TYR A 111 19.19 -5.14 14.50
CA TYR A 111 20.49 -5.75 14.80
C TYR A 111 20.67 -5.91 16.31
N TYR A 112 20.93 -7.13 16.79
CA TYR A 112 21.09 -7.40 18.21
C TYR A 112 22.42 -6.86 18.76
N GLY A 113 22.32 -6.08 19.84
CA GLY A 113 23.45 -5.38 20.45
C GLY A 113 24.16 -6.09 21.60
N GLY A 114 23.86 -7.36 21.85
CA GLY A 114 24.43 -8.10 22.99
C GLY A 114 23.72 -7.87 24.33
N THR A 115 22.78 -6.92 24.43
CA THR A 115 21.98 -6.69 25.65
C THR A 115 20.49 -6.96 25.41
N ASN A 116 19.90 -7.84 26.21
CA ASN A 116 18.48 -8.13 26.17
C ASN A 116 17.62 -6.94 26.63
N LEU A 117 16.62 -6.59 25.83
CA LEU A 117 15.66 -5.52 26.14
C LEU A 117 14.46 -6.02 26.96
N GLY A 118 14.19 -7.32 26.93
CA GLY A 118 12.96 -7.93 27.45
C GLY A 118 11.73 -7.55 26.62
N VAL A 119 10.62 -8.28 26.78
CA VAL A 119 9.40 -8.14 25.97
C VAL A 119 8.87 -6.69 25.94
N GLY A 120 8.78 -6.04 27.09
CA GLY A 120 8.31 -4.65 27.14
C GLY A 120 9.28 -3.63 26.53
N GLY A 121 10.58 -3.92 26.55
CA GLY A 121 11.60 -3.09 25.88
C GLY A 121 11.51 -3.22 24.37
N LEU A 122 11.39 -4.45 23.87
CA LEU A 122 11.17 -4.74 22.45
C LEU A 122 9.90 -4.07 21.94
N ALA A 123 8.78 -4.26 22.63
CA ALA A 123 7.50 -3.69 22.21
C ALA A 123 7.58 -2.17 22.04
N ARG A 124 8.22 -1.46 22.97
CA ARG A 124 8.43 -0.01 22.86
C ARG A 124 9.34 0.37 21.70
N SER A 125 10.42 -0.38 21.46
CA SER A 125 11.33 -0.13 20.35
C SER A 125 10.66 -0.35 18.99
N TYR A 126 9.94 -1.46 18.80
CA TYR A 126 9.24 -1.74 17.55
C TYR A 126 8.14 -0.72 17.25
N SER A 127 7.32 -0.34 18.25
CA SER A 127 6.36 0.75 18.07
C SER A 127 7.04 2.08 17.75
N ARG A 128 8.16 2.40 18.40
CA ARG A 128 8.92 3.62 18.12
C ARG A 128 9.45 3.65 16.69
N ALA A 129 10.00 2.54 16.20
CA ALA A 129 10.57 2.45 14.86
C ALA A 129 9.53 2.72 13.77
N VAL A 130 8.35 2.09 13.87
CA VAL A 130 7.24 2.37 12.94
C VAL A 130 6.78 3.82 13.06
N LYS A 131 6.63 4.34 14.28
CA LYS A 131 6.17 5.71 14.49
C LYS A 131 7.11 6.74 13.86
N GLU A 132 8.41 6.64 14.10
CA GLU A 132 9.40 7.57 13.54
C GLU A 132 9.49 7.44 12.02
N ALA A 133 9.33 6.24 11.47
CA ALA A 133 9.30 6.04 10.01
C ALA A 133 8.04 6.65 9.36
N VAL A 134 6.86 6.51 10.00
CA VAL A 134 5.63 7.18 9.58
C VAL A 134 5.77 8.70 9.67
N GLU A 135 6.35 9.23 10.75
CA GLU A 135 6.61 10.66 10.89
C GLU A 135 7.55 11.17 9.79
N ALA A 136 8.58 10.40 9.44
CA ALA A 136 9.51 10.71 8.35
C ALA A 136 8.85 10.68 6.97
N ALA A 137 7.91 9.76 6.73
CA ALA A 137 7.14 9.70 5.49
C ALA A 137 6.14 10.84 5.35
N GLY A 138 5.62 11.34 6.48
CA GLY A 138 4.42 12.18 6.49
C GLY A 138 3.16 11.37 6.23
N VAL A 139 2.02 11.88 6.69
CA VAL A 139 0.70 11.25 6.52
C VAL A 139 -0.18 12.15 5.67
N VAL A 140 -0.80 11.57 4.65
CA VAL A 140 -1.72 12.24 3.72
C VAL A 140 -3.11 11.63 3.82
N GLU A 141 -4.12 12.38 3.39
CA GLU A 141 -5.47 11.86 3.15
C GLU A 141 -5.62 11.57 1.66
N GLU A 142 -6.02 10.34 1.35
CA GLU A 142 -6.22 9.81 0.01
C GLU A 142 -7.69 9.46 -0.20
N LEU A 143 -8.19 9.70 -1.41
CA LEU A 143 -9.50 9.18 -1.82
C LEU A 143 -9.33 7.72 -2.27
N PRO A 144 -10.28 6.82 -1.97
CA PRO A 144 -10.22 5.48 -2.53
C PRO A 144 -10.29 5.51 -4.04
N HIS A 145 -9.35 4.81 -4.65
CA HIS A 145 -9.31 4.59 -6.08
C HIS A 145 -9.70 3.14 -6.37
N GLU A 146 -10.34 2.92 -7.50
CA GLU A 146 -10.46 1.60 -8.09
C GLU A 146 -9.69 1.54 -9.40
N THR A 147 -9.25 0.33 -9.75
CA THR A 147 -8.64 0.05 -11.04
C THR A 147 -9.62 -0.71 -11.91
N PHE A 148 -9.72 -0.35 -13.18
CA PHE A 148 -10.46 -1.11 -14.17
C PHE A 148 -9.69 -1.13 -15.49
N SER A 149 -9.93 -2.16 -16.30
CA SER A 149 -9.36 -2.26 -17.64
C SER A 149 -10.32 -1.67 -18.67
N ALA A 150 -9.77 -0.98 -19.67
CA ALA A 150 -10.49 -0.55 -20.86
C ALA A 150 -9.75 -1.06 -22.10
N GLU A 151 -10.35 -1.99 -22.81
CA GLU A 151 -9.78 -2.58 -24.02
C GLU A 151 -10.52 -2.11 -25.26
N VAL A 152 -9.76 -1.67 -26.27
CA VAL A 152 -10.28 -1.14 -27.53
C VAL A 152 -9.40 -1.52 -28.71
N GLU A 153 -10.02 -1.56 -29.89
CA GLU A 153 -9.31 -1.57 -31.15
C GLU A 153 -8.52 -0.26 -31.36
N TYR A 154 -7.50 -0.32 -32.22
CA TYR A 154 -6.63 0.82 -32.51
C TYR A 154 -7.38 2.08 -32.97
N ASP A 155 -8.50 1.92 -33.69
CA ASP A 155 -9.34 3.02 -34.18
C ASP A 155 -9.93 3.88 -33.04
N ASP A 156 -10.21 3.28 -31.87
CA ASP A 156 -10.77 3.96 -30.71
C ASP A 156 -9.70 4.35 -29.66
N SER A 157 -8.48 3.81 -29.78
CA SER A 157 -7.38 3.99 -28.81
C SER A 157 -7.03 5.46 -28.51
N GLY A 158 -6.97 6.31 -29.54
CA GLY A 158 -6.68 7.73 -29.39
C GLY A 158 -7.78 8.49 -28.65
N THR A 159 -9.04 8.12 -28.89
CA THR A 159 -10.21 8.69 -28.22
C THR A 159 -10.23 8.32 -26.74
N VAL A 160 -10.00 7.04 -26.42
CA VAL A 160 -9.92 6.56 -25.03
C VAL A 160 -8.79 7.27 -24.29
N ARG A 161 -7.57 7.26 -24.84
CA ARG A 161 -6.42 7.96 -24.25
C ARG A 161 -6.73 9.43 -23.97
N GLY A 162 -7.29 10.15 -24.95
CA GLY A 162 -7.64 11.56 -24.78
C GLY A 162 -8.67 11.81 -23.67
N ILE A 163 -9.62 10.88 -23.47
CA ILE A 163 -10.57 10.96 -22.36
C ILE A 163 -9.87 10.76 -21.02
N LEU A 164 -9.03 9.73 -20.89
CA LEU A 164 -8.28 9.45 -19.66
C LEU A 164 -7.37 10.62 -19.29
N GLU A 165 -6.60 11.15 -20.25
CA GLU A 165 -5.76 12.34 -20.06
C GLU A 165 -6.58 13.57 -19.65
N SER A 166 -7.75 13.79 -20.27
CA SER A 166 -8.63 14.91 -19.90
C SER A 166 -9.28 14.77 -18.53
N ALA A 167 -9.45 13.54 -18.05
CA ALA A 167 -9.99 13.24 -16.73
C ALA A 167 -8.92 13.36 -15.63
N GLY A 168 -7.63 13.43 -15.99
CA GLY A 168 -6.52 13.53 -15.05
C GLY A 168 -6.33 12.25 -14.22
N VAL A 169 -6.76 11.10 -14.73
CA VAL A 169 -6.61 9.80 -14.08
C VAL A 169 -5.26 9.17 -14.41
N GLU A 170 -4.72 8.38 -13.49
CA GLU A 170 -3.53 7.59 -13.74
C GLU A 170 -3.89 6.37 -14.61
N PHE A 171 -3.07 6.06 -15.62
CA PHE A 171 -3.27 4.86 -16.42
C PHE A 171 -1.97 4.37 -17.07
N ASP A 172 -1.89 3.05 -17.24
CA ASP A 172 -0.91 2.38 -18.10
C ASP A 172 -1.58 1.91 -19.39
N ALA A 173 -0.80 1.73 -20.46
CA ALA A 173 -1.30 1.29 -21.76
C ALA A 173 -0.40 0.21 -22.37
N GLU A 174 -1.01 -0.91 -22.72
CA GLU A 174 -0.40 -2.04 -23.40
C GLU A 174 -0.92 -2.12 -24.83
N TYR A 175 0.00 -2.17 -25.80
CA TYR A 175 -0.30 -2.16 -27.23
C TYR A 175 0.08 -3.51 -27.83
N GLU A 176 -0.91 -4.36 -28.09
CA GLU A 176 -0.75 -5.69 -28.69
C GLU A 176 -1.67 -5.86 -29.91
N GLU A 177 -2.50 -6.90 -29.95
CA GLU A 177 -3.54 -7.07 -30.98
C GLU A 177 -4.63 -6.00 -30.84
N SER A 178 -4.99 -5.67 -29.60
CA SER A 178 -5.81 -4.54 -29.19
C SER A 178 -4.99 -3.58 -28.31
N VAL A 179 -5.58 -2.46 -27.91
CA VAL A 179 -5.00 -1.54 -26.93
C VAL A 179 -5.74 -1.68 -25.62
N ARG A 180 -5.02 -2.11 -24.58
CA ARG A 180 -5.54 -2.23 -23.21
C ARG A 180 -5.02 -1.10 -22.34
N PHE A 181 -5.93 -0.41 -21.67
CA PHE A 181 -5.61 0.60 -20.66
C PHE A 181 -5.94 0.05 -19.27
N GLU A 182 -4.99 0.11 -18.35
CA GLU A 182 -5.24 -0.14 -16.92
C GLU A 182 -5.40 1.22 -16.25
N VAL A 183 -6.61 1.54 -15.78
CA VAL A 183 -6.99 2.89 -15.34
C VAL A 183 -7.22 2.90 -13.84
N ARG A 184 -6.54 3.78 -13.11
CA ARG A 184 -6.75 4.04 -11.68
C ARG A 184 -7.50 5.36 -11.50
N VAL A 185 -8.69 5.30 -10.91
CA VAL A 185 -9.63 6.43 -10.82
C VAL A 185 -10.26 6.49 -9.43
N PRO A 186 -10.56 7.68 -8.88
CA PRO A 186 -11.37 7.77 -7.66
C PRO A 186 -12.68 7.00 -7.81
N VAL A 187 -13.05 6.22 -6.80
CA VAL A 187 -14.25 5.37 -6.81
C VAL A 187 -15.51 6.17 -7.18
N ASP A 188 -15.63 7.39 -6.68
CA ASP A 188 -16.80 8.24 -6.94
C ASP A 188 -16.87 8.76 -8.39
N ASP A 189 -15.76 8.77 -9.13
CA ASP A 189 -15.68 9.26 -10.51
C ASP A 189 -15.72 8.11 -11.55
N ALA A 190 -15.51 6.88 -11.10
CA ALA A 190 -15.30 5.73 -11.97
C ALA A 190 -16.50 5.41 -12.86
N ASP A 191 -17.72 5.41 -12.32
CA ASP A 191 -18.93 5.14 -13.10
C ASP A 191 -19.15 6.19 -14.21
N ALA A 192 -18.92 7.47 -13.89
CA ALA A 192 -19.01 8.55 -14.85
C ALA A 192 -17.95 8.41 -15.95
N LEU A 193 -16.72 8.00 -15.59
CA LEU A 193 -15.65 7.75 -16.55
C LEU A 193 -15.97 6.55 -17.46
N ARG A 194 -16.44 5.43 -16.89
CA ARG A 194 -16.87 4.24 -17.65
C ARG A 194 -17.99 4.58 -18.65
N GLU A 195 -18.97 5.36 -18.23
CA GLU A 195 -20.05 5.83 -19.10
C GLU A 195 -19.52 6.72 -20.23
N ARG A 196 -18.62 7.66 -19.92
CA ARG A 196 -17.99 8.53 -20.92
C ARG A 196 -17.20 7.74 -21.96
N LEU A 197 -16.45 6.72 -21.55
CA LEU A 197 -15.72 5.82 -22.45
C LEU A 197 -16.67 5.02 -23.36
N ARG A 198 -17.74 4.45 -22.80
CA ARG A 198 -18.76 3.74 -23.60
C ARG A 198 -19.41 4.65 -24.64
N ASN A 199 -19.79 5.87 -24.24
CA ASN A 199 -20.43 6.82 -25.15
C ASN A 199 -19.51 7.22 -26.30
N ALA A 200 -18.23 7.49 -26.02
CA ALA A 200 -17.27 7.92 -27.03
C ALA A 200 -16.93 6.82 -28.05
N THR A 201 -16.94 5.56 -27.63
CA THR A 201 -16.66 4.40 -28.48
C THR A 201 -17.92 3.75 -29.05
N SER A 202 -19.11 4.35 -28.83
CA SER A 202 -20.40 3.74 -29.17
C SER A 202 -20.58 2.31 -28.60
N GLY A 203 -20.01 2.06 -27.41
CA GLY A 203 -20.07 0.79 -26.71
C GLY A 203 -19.05 -0.26 -27.16
N ARG A 204 -18.11 0.06 -28.06
CA ARG A 204 -17.06 -0.87 -28.51
C ARG A 204 -15.96 -1.11 -27.50
N VAL A 205 -15.81 -0.23 -26.49
CA VAL A 205 -14.90 -0.48 -25.38
C VAL A 205 -15.37 -1.65 -24.52
N GLU A 206 -14.47 -2.60 -24.30
CA GLU A 206 -14.66 -3.65 -23.31
C GLU A 206 -14.10 -3.17 -21.97
N LEU A 207 -14.93 -3.14 -20.94
CA LEU A 207 -14.54 -2.69 -19.59
C LEU A 207 -14.48 -3.89 -18.66
N GLY A 208 -13.31 -4.14 -18.06
CA GLY A 208 -13.07 -5.23 -17.13
C GLY A 208 -12.69 -4.76 -15.73
N GLY A 209 -12.90 -5.63 -14.74
CA GLY A 209 -12.58 -5.43 -13.32
C GLY A 209 -12.82 -6.70 -12.54
#